data_AF-A0A7K9DHX0-F1
#
_entry.id   AF-A0A7K9DHX0-F1
#
_cell.length_a   1.000
_cell.length_b   1.000
_cell.length_c   1.000
_cell.angle_alpha   90.00
_cell.angle_beta   90.00
_cell.angle_gamma   90.00
#
_symmetry.space_group_name_H-M   'P 1'
#
loop_
_entity.id
_entity.type
_entity.pdbx_description
1 polymer ?
#
loop_
_entity_poly.entity_id
_entity_poly.type
_entity_poly.pdbx_seq_one_letter_code
_entity_poly.pdbx_strand_id
1 'polypeptide(L)'
;LECDSFCKETILHRVLRNVNSQLLVVRPDLNIAAFEDVTDQEMKSGNGMHFSIHCYKTTTPSAGMPVAFSVQVENKSYYMCCEEERGKMAVRFKEGEVPEEFPGECNVIFFKKTFTPCSSRAFKFEYSLEQGMFLAFEQEGGLRKLILKKLSREDEVDETTKMFP
;
A
#
# COMPACT_ATOMS: atom_id res chain seq x y z
N LEU A 1 -7.28 -14.48 -7.24
CA LEU A 1 -6.94 -15.20 -6.00
C LEU A 1 -8.20 -15.31 -5.16
N GLU A 2 -8.53 -16.50 -4.63
CA GLU A 2 -9.68 -16.68 -3.73
C GLU A 2 -9.30 -16.24 -2.30
N CYS A 3 -10.18 -15.46 -1.66
CA CYS A 3 -9.86 -14.76 -0.42
C CYS A 3 -9.75 -15.66 0.83
N ASP A 4 -10.38 -16.83 0.78
CA ASP A 4 -10.42 -17.82 1.85
C ASP A 4 -9.02 -18.41 2.16
N SER A 5 -8.01 -18.08 1.37
CA SER A 5 -6.62 -18.54 1.53
C SER A 5 -5.77 -17.69 2.48
N PHE A 6 -6.26 -16.53 2.95
CA PHE A 6 -5.46 -15.59 3.75
C PHE A 6 -5.80 -15.63 5.25
N CYS A 7 -5.01 -16.36 6.04
CA CYS A 7 -5.11 -16.30 7.51
C CYS A 7 -4.24 -15.16 8.05
N LYS A 8 -4.83 -14.20 8.79
CA LYS A 8 -4.10 -13.12 9.44
C LYS A 8 -3.07 -13.68 10.43
N GLU A 9 -1.82 -13.22 10.33
CA GLU A 9 -0.71 -13.71 11.13
C GLU A 9 -0.24 -12.65 12.14
N THR A 10 0.09 -11.46 11.66
CA THR A 10 0.62 -10.37 12.50
C THR A 10 0.23 -9.01 11.95
N ILE A 11 0.24 -7.98 12.81
CA ILE A 11 0.08 -6.58 12.40
C ILE A 11 1.39 -5.85 12.70
N LEU A 12 1.91 -5.13 11.70
CA LEU A 12 3.09 -4.28 11.84
C LEU A 12 2.68 -2.82 11.78
N HIS A 13 3.05 -2.03 12.79
CA HIS A 13 2.82 -0.57 12.76
C HIS A 13 4.04 0.13 12.19
N ARG A 14 3.90 0.78 11.04
CA ARG A 14 5.00 1.45 10.33
C ARG A 14 4.53 2.74 9.69
N VAL A 15 5.47 3.64 9.48
CA VAL A 15 5.30 4.70 8.48
C VAL A 15 5.87 4.18 7.17
N LEU A 16 5.46 4.75 6.04
CA LEU A 16 5.99 4.38 4.73
C LEU A 16 6.63 5.60 4.09
N ARG A 17 7.81 5.42 3.50
CA ARG A 17 8.57 6.47 2.84
C ARG A 17 8.94 6.12 1.42
N ASN A 18 9.00 7.12 0.54
CA ASN A 18 9.56 6.97 -0.80
C ASN A 18 11.09 7.20 -0.80
N VAL A 19 11.69 7.14 -2.00
CA VAL A 19 13.13 7.38 -2.22
C VAL A 19 13.62 8.77 -1.82
N ASN A 20 12.72 9.75 -1.74
CA ASN A 20 13.02 11.11 -1.32
C ASN A 20 12.88 11.30 0.20
N SER A 21 12.74 10.21 0.96
CA SER A 21 12.50 10.21 2.42
C SER A 21 11.18 10.87 2.86
N GLN A 22 10.25 11.09 1.92
CA GLN A 22 8.95 11.68 2.21
C GLN A 22 8.00 10.64 2.77
N LEU A 23 7.09 11.06 3.65
CA LEU A 23 6.14 10.19 4.34
C LEU A 23 4.85 10.04 3.54
N LEU A 24 4.33 8.82 3.43
CA LEU A 24 3.01 8.56 2.91
C LEU A 24 1.95 9.03 3.92
N VAL A 25 1.08 9.93 3.48
CA VAL A 25 0.00 10.52 4.29
C VAL A 25 -1.34 10.24 3.60
N VAL A 26 -2.28 9.70 4.34
CA VAL A 26 -3.66 9.48 3.87
C VAL A 26 -4.50 10.72 4.16
N ARG A 27 -5.23 11.19 3.13
CA ARG A 27 -6.15 12.32 3.18
C ARG A 27 -7.55 11.85 2.76
N PRO A 28 -8.37 11.34 3.71
CA PRO A 28 -9.68 10.76 3.38
C PRO A 28 -10.67 11.77 2.77
N ASP A 29 -10.55 13.04 3.14
CA ASP A 29 -11.34 14.17 2.60
C ASP A 29 -11.16 14.34 1.08
N LEU A 30 -9.95 14.05 0.59
CA LEU A 30 -9.60 14.06 -0.81
C LEU A 30 -9.66 12.66 -1.44
N ASN A 31 -9.90 11.62 -0.65
CA ASN A 31 -9.85 10.20 -1.02
C ASN A 31 -8.54 9.81 -1.75
N ILE A 32 -7.42 10.33 -1.28
CA ILE A 32 -6.08 10.05 -1.82
C ILE A 32 -5.09 9.76 -0.69
N ALA A 33 -3.93 9.24 -1.06
CA ALA A 33 -2.73 9.37 -0.26
C ALA A 33 -1.62 10.02 -1.08
N ALA A 34 -0.73 10.75 -0.42
CA ALA A 34 0.39 11.43 -1.06
C ALA A 34 1.65 11.35 -0.22
N PHE A 35 2.81 11.46 -0.87
CA PHE A 35 4.10 11.54 -0.23
C PHE A 35 4.47 12.99 0.07
N GLU A 36 4.60 13.30 1.36
CA GLU A 36 4.75 14.66 1.88
C GLU A 36 6.05 14.83 2.67
N ASP A 37 6.59 16.05 2.62
CA ASP A 37 7.70 16.47 3.48
C ASP A 37 7.11 16.79 4.86
N VAL A 38 7.26 15.88 5.81
CA VAL A 38 6.69 15.96 7.17
C VAL A 38 7.84 16.03 8.17
N THR A 39 7.77 17.00 9.07
CA THR A 39 8.74 17.16 10.17
C THR A 39 8.39 16.26 11.37
N ASP A 40 9.37 15.98 12.23
CA ASP A 40 9.14 15.18 13.45
C ASP A 40 8.05 15.76 14.36
N GLN A 41 7.85 17.09 14.34
CA GLN A 41 6.81 17.77 15.14
C GLN A 41 5.39 17.53 14.60
N GLU A 42 5.26 17.27 13.30
CA GLU A 42 4.00 17.00 12.60
C GLU A 42 3.63 15.51 12.66
N MET A 43 4.60 14.63 12.94
CA MET A 43 4.41 13.20 13.14
C MET A 43 3.64 12.91 14.45
N LYS A 44 2.31 12.98 14.38
CA LYS A 44 1.41 12.58 15.47
C LYS A 44 0.62 11.33 15.09
N SER A 45 0.32 10.48 16.07
CA SER A 45 -0.60 9.36 15.89
C SER A 45 -1.98 9.88 15.47
N GLY A 46 -2.65 9.17 14.56
CA GLY A 46 -3.96 9.58 14.05
C GLY A 46 -3.93 10.62 12.92
N ASN A 47 -2.77 11.03 12.40
CA ASN A 47 -2.69 11.97 11.27
C ASN A 47 -2.59 11.29 9.89
N GLY A 48 -3.02 10.03 9.74
CA GLY A 48 -2.96 9.35 8.45
C GLY A 48 -1.56 8.89 8.01
N MET A 49 -0.57 8.93 8.90
CA MET A 49 0.84 8.61 8.60
C MET A 49 1.27 7.22 9.11
N HIS A 50 0.61 6.73 10.16
CA HIS A 50 0.98 5.49 10.85
C HIS A 50 0.09 4.34 10.36
N PHE A 51 0.64 3.51 9.49
CA PHE A 51 -0.06 2.38 8.90
C PHE A 51 0.03 1.14 9.78
N SER A 52 -1.10 0.45 9.91
CA SER A 52 -1.18 -0.95 10.31
C SER A 52 -1.09 -1.81 9.06
N ILE A 53 0.02 -2.52 8.91
CA ILE A 53 0.25 -3.49 7.83
C ILE A 53 -0.17 -4.85 8.35
N HIS A 54 -1.32 -5.35 7.90
CA HIS A 54 -1.86 -6.66 8.25
C HIS A 54 -1.17 -7.70 7.37
N CYS A 55 -0.35 -8.56 7.96
CA CYS A 55 0.35 -9.62 7.25
C CYS A 55 -0.46 -10.92 7.33
N TYR A 56 -0.57 -11.61 6.21
CA TYR A 56 -1.30 -12.86 6.09
C TYR A 56 -0.35 -14.00 5.73
N LYS A 57 -0.72 -15.22 6.16
CA LYS A 57 -0.02 -16.43 5.73
C LYS A 57 -0.17 -16.60 4.22
N THR A 58 0.87 -17.17 3.60
CA THR A 58 0.85 -17.55 2.19
C THR A 58 1.32 -18.98 2.03
N THR A 59 0.64 -19.74 1.18
CA THR A 59 1.09 -21.05 0.70
C THR A 59 2.02 -20.93 -0.52
N THR A 60 2.19 -19.72 -1.06
CA THR A 60 2.96 -19.43 -2.27
C THR A 60 4.01 -18.34 -1.99
N PRO A 61 5.15 -18.66 -1.34
CA PRO A 61 6.14 -17.68 -0.92
C PRO A 61 6.78 -16.89 -2.07
N SER A 62 6.84 -17.46 -3.27
CA SER A 62 7.42 -16.83 -4.46
C SER A 62 6.68 -15.58 -4.91
N ALA A 63 5.39 -15.45 -4.59
CA ALA A 63 4.60 -14.26 -4.91
C ALA A 63 4.95 -13.07 -4.00
N GLY A 64 5.64 -13.28 -2.87
CA GLY A 64 5.83 -12.30 -1.81
C GLY A 64 4.85 -12.47 -0.65
N MET A 65 5.01 -11.66 0.40
CA MET A 65 4.16 -11.74 1.60
C MET A 65 2.85 -10.97 1.37
N PRO A 66 1.66 -11.60 1.45
CA PRO A 66 0.40 -10.91 1.31
C PRO A 66 0.17 -9.95 2.48
N VAL A 67 -0.20 -8.72 2.17
CA VAL A 67 -0.47 -7.66 3.13
C VAL A 67 -1.70 -6.85 2.74
N ALA A 68 -2.39 -6.33 3.75
CA ALA A 68 -3.38 -5.25 3.62
C ALA A 68 -2.94 -4.06 4.47
N PHE A 69 -3.43 -2.88 4.14
CA PHE A 69 -3.08 -1.65 4.86
C PHE A 69 -4.33 -1.04 5.49
N SER A 70 -4.24 -0.68 6.76
CA SER A 70 -5.14 0.29 7.36
C SER A 70 -4.38 1.42 8.06
N VAL A 71 -5.09 2.52 8.32
CA VAL A 71 -4.55 3.72 8.93
C VAL A 71 -5.62 4.35 9.81
N GLN A 72 -5.19 5.01 10.88
CA GLN A 72 -6.08 5.89 11.65
C GLN A 72 -5.90 7.34 11.20
N VAL A 73 -7.03 7.97 10.89
CA VAL A 73 -7.12 9.41 10.64
C VAL A 73 -8.16 9.96 11.62
N GLU A 74 -7.72 10.86 12.51
CA GLU A 74 -8.47 11.31 13.66
C GLU A 74 -8.99 10.11 14.49
N ASN A 75 -10.30 10.00 14.70
CA ASN A 75 -10.94 8.92 15.44
C ASN A 75 -11.55 7.84 14.53
N LYS A 76 -11.12 7.78 13.26
CA LYS A 76 -11.67 6.86 12.25
C LYS A 76 -10.58 5.96 11.66
N SER A 77 -10.95 4.70 11.46
CA SER A 77 -10.12 3.73 10.74
C SER A 77 -10.44 3.80 9.25
N TYR A 78 -9.41 3.69 8.42
CA TYR A 78 -9.53 3.55 6.97
C TYR A 78 -8.66 2.40 6.48
N TYR A 79 -9.13 1.64 5.51
CA TYR A 79 -8.33 0.62 4.82
C TYR A 79 -8.10 0.96 3.35
N MET A 80 -6.94 0.55 2.84
CA MET A 80 -6.57 0.72 1.44
C MET A 80 -7.28 -0.34 0.59
N CYS A 81 -7.89 0.08 -0.51
CA CYS A 81 -8.43 -0.80 -1.54
C CYS A 81 -8.16 -0.25 -2.93
N CYS A 82 -8.25 -1.10 -3.94
CA CYS A 82 -8.13 -0.72 -5.33
C CYS A 82 -9.50 -0.82 -6.02
N GLU A 83 -9.92 0.26 -6.67
CA GLU A 83 -11.21 0.32 -7.34
C GLU A 83 -11.05 0.76 -8.79
N GLU A 84 -11.84 0.17 -9.68
CA GLU A 84 -11.89 0.62 -11.06
C GLU A 84 -12.75 1.87 -11.18
N GLU A 85 -12.15 2.95 -11.70
CA GLU A 85 -12.83 4.19 -11.98
C GLU A 85 -12.56 4.60 -13.42
N ARG A 86 -13.63 4.69 -14.23
CA ARG A 86 -13.55 5.14 -15.63
C ARG A 86 -12.52 4.36 -16.46
N GLY A 87 -12.43 3.05 -16.24
CA GLY A 87 -11.49 2.16 -16.94
C GLY A 87 -10.05 2.21 -16.43
N LYS A 88 -9.80 2.79 -15.25
CA LYS A 88 -8.49 2.83 -14.60
C LYS A 88 -8.58 2.36 -13.16
N MET A 89 -7.71 1.44 -12.77
CA MET A 89 -7.60 1.01 -11.38
C MET A 89 -6.92 2.12 -10.55
N ALA A 90 -7.54 2.48 -9.42
CA ALA A 90 -7.06 3.56 -8.55
C ALA A 90 -6.98 3.11 -7.08
N VAL A 91 -6.04 3.67 -6.33
CA VAL A 91 -5.91 3.44 -4.88
C VAL A 91 -6.89 4.33 -4.13
N ARG A 92 -7.66 3.74 -3.21
CA ARG A 92 -8.71 4.39 -2.42
C ARG A 92 -8.62 4.00 -0.95
N PHE A 93 -9.24 4.81 -0.10
CA PHE A 93 -9.31 4.59 1.33
C PHE A 93 -10.76 4.58 1.79
N LYS A 94 -11.24 3.41 2.22
CA LYS A 94 -12.61 3.24 2.72
C LYS A 94 -12.63 3.30 4.23
N GLU A 95 -13.60 4.03 4.78
CA GLU A 95 -13.84 4.08 6.22
C GLU A 95 -14.25 2.70 6.73
N GLY A 96 -13.62 2.25 7.82
CA GLY A 96 -13.84 0.94 8.43
C GLY A 96 -12.55 0.17 8.69
N GLU A 97 -12.72 -1.06 9.18
CA GLU A 97 -11.64 -2.02 9.36
C GLU A 97 -11.39 -2.83 8.09
N VAL A 98 -10.19 -3.39 7.96
CA VAL A 98 -9.91 -4.36 6.89
C VAL A 98 -10.85 -5.56 7.09
N PRO A 99 -11.65 -5.96 6.08
CA PRO A 99 -12.52 -7.11 6.22
C PRO A 99 -11.74 -8.38 6.58
N GLU A 100 -12.32 -9.22 7.44
CA GLU A 100 -11.71 -10.51 7.82
C GLU A 100 -12.00 -11.60 6.78
N GLU A 101 -13.11 -11.48 6.07
CA GLU A 101 -13.54 -12.36 4.99
C GLU A 101 -13.97 -11.49 3.81
N PHE A 102 -13.65 -11.91 2.58
CA PHE A 102 -14.07 -11.20 1.38
C PHE A 102 -14.80 -12.17 0.46
N PRO A 103 -16.10 -11.95 0.18
CA PRO A 103 -16.81 -12.72 -0.82
C PRO A 103 -16.32 -12.29 -2.21
N GLY A 104 -15.32 -13.01 -2.76
CA GLY A 104 -14.81 -12.81 -4.11
C GLY A 104 -13.34 -12.38 -4.17
N GLU A 105 -13.03 -11.44 -5.07
CA GLU A 105 -11.66 -10.95 -5.30
C GLU A 105 -11.22 -9.93 -4.23
N CYS A 106 -10.08 -10.17 -3.59
CA CYS A 106 -9.56 -9.30 -2.52
C CYS A 106 -8.83 -8.07 -3.09
N ASN A 107 -9.57 -7.03 -3.46
CA ASN A 107 -9.00 -5.77 -3.98
C ASN A 107 -8.22 -4.93 -2.94
N VAL A 108 -7.98 -5.48 -1.75
CA VAL A 108 -7.20 -4.85 -0.66
C VAL A 108 -5.82 -5.48 -0.46
N ILE A 109 -5.56 -6.63 -1.10
CA ILE A 109 -4.35 -7.41 -0.86
C ILE A 109 -3.26 -7.01 -1.84
N PHE A 110 -2.06 -6.82 -1.29
CA PHE A 110 -0.82 -6.59 -2.01
C PHE A 110 0.23 -7.62 -1.61
N PHE A 111 1.10 -8.00 -2.52
CA PHE A 111 2.27 -8.79 -2.19
C PHE A 111 3.46 -7.88 -1.91
N LYS A 112 3.91 -7.87 -0.65
CA LYS A 112 5.17 -7.26 -0.24
C LYS A 112 6.34 -8.10 -0.77
N LYS A 113 7.12 -7.50 -1.67
CA LYS A 113 8.34 -8.07 -2.26
C LYS A 113 9.56 -7.23 -1.84
N THR A 114 10.74 -7.83 -1.77
CA THR A 114 11.99 -7.07 -1.72
C THR A 114 12.14 -6.28 -3.02
N PHE A 115 12.56 -5.01 -2.93
CA PHE A 115 12.66 -4.16 -4.13
C PHE A 115 13.66 -4.73 -5.16
N THR A 116 14.82 -5.18 -4.68
CA THR A 116 15.85 -5.89 -5.44
C THR A 116 16.45 -6.99 -4.57
N PRO A 117 16.96 -8.11 -5.14
CA PRO A 117 17.60 -9.17 -4.36
C PRO A 117 18.74 -8.69 -3.45
N CYS A 118 19.43 -7.61 -3.85
CA CYS A 118 20.57 -7.06 -3.12
C CYS A 118 20.20 -6.05 -2.01
N SER A 119 18.92 -5.70 -1.84
CA SER A 119 18.47 -4.69 -0.87
C SER A 119 17.51 -5.32 0.13
N SER A 120 17.96 -5.47 1.38
CA SER A 120 17.13 -6.00 2.47
C SER A 120 16.22 -4.94 3.12
N ARG A 121 16.42 -3.66 2.81
CA ARG A 121 15.75 -2.54 3.51
C ARG A 121 14.63 -1.87 2.70
N ALA A 122 14.59 -2.09 1.39
CA ALA A 122 13.60 -1.51 0.49
C ALA A 122 12.63 -2.57 -0.03
N PHE A 123 11.37 -2.19 -0.17
CA PHE A 123 10.29 -3.07 -0.60
C PHE A 123 9.52 -2.46 -1.78
N LYS A 124 8.79 -3.31 -2.50
CA LYS A 124 7.72 -2.92 -3.43
C LYS A 124 6.47 -3.74 -3.13
N PHE A 125 5.31 -3.21 -3.49
CA PHE A 125 4.02 -3.84 -3.22
C PHE A 125 3.27 -4.05 -4.53
N GLU A 126 3.04 -5.31 -4.88
CA GLU A 126 2.32 -5.69 -6.10
C GLU A 126 0.85 -5.94 -5.78
N TYR A 127 -0.06 -5.42 -6.59
CA TYR A 127 -1.48 -5.65 -6.45
C TYR A 127 -1.84 -7.11 -6.73
N SER A 128 -2.53 -7.77 -5.81
CA SER A 128 -2.75 -9.22 -5.88
C SER A 128 -3.62 -9.69 -7.04
N LEU A 129 -4.49 -8.83 -7.56
CA LEU A 129 -5.42 -9.17 -8.64
C LEU A 129 -4.85 -8.86 -10.03
N GLU A 130 -3.72 -8.14 -10.13
CA GLU A 130 -3.12 -7.82 -11.41
C GLU A 130 -1.59 -7.89 -11.39
N GLN A 131 -1.05 -8.96 -11.95
CA GLN A 131 0.40 -9.17 -12.05
C GLN A 131 1.08 -8.00 -12.77
N GLY A 132 2.20 -7.54 -12.24
CA GLY A 132 2.97 -6.42 -12.76
C GLY A 132 2.42 -5.04 -12.39
N MET A 133 1.31 -4.95 -11.64
CA MET A 133 0.74 -3.69 -11.16
C MET A 133 1.25 -3.40 -9.74
N PHE A 134 1.98 -2.31 -9.55
CA PHE A 134 2.64 -2.01 -8.27
C PHE A 134 2.13 -0.70 -7.67
N LEU A 135 2.14 -0.60 -6.34
CA LEU A 135 2.07 0.70 -5.67
C LEU A 135 3.28 1.54 -6.06
N ALA A 136 3.02 2.77 -6.49
CA ALA A 136 4.02 3.74 -6.90
C ALA A 136 3.60 5.15 -6.49
N PHE A 137 4.45 6.14 -6.76
CA PHE A 137 4.04 7.53 -6.67
C PHE A 137 4.20 8.27 -8.00
N GLU A 138 3.33 9.25 -8.21
CA GLU A 138 3.39 10.15 -9.37
C GLU A 138 3.11 11.59 -8.95
N GLN A 139 3.80 12.54 -9.59
CA GLN A 139 3.57 13.96 -9.38
C GLN A 139 2.38 14.42 -10.23
N GLU A 140 1.27 14.77 -9.58
CA GLU A 140 0.05 15.24 -10.24
C GLU A 140 -0.58 16.38 -9.45
N GLY A 141 -0.84 17.52 -10.10
CA GLY A 141 -1.51 18.67 -9.46
C GLY A 141 -0.76 19.23 -8.24
N GLY A 142 0.58 19.17 -8.25
CA GLY A 142 1.42 19.61 -7.11
C GLY A 142 1.55 18.59 -5.98
N LEU A 143 0.81 17.48 -6.02
CA LEU A 143 0.90 16.39 -5.04
C LEU A 143 1.68 15.20 -5.60
N ARG A 144 2.41 14.48 -4.74
CA ARG A 144 3.08 13.22 -5.08
C ARG A 144 2.17 12.07 -4.69
N LYS A 145 1.14 11.80 -5.49
CA LYS A 145 0.06 10.88 -5.15
C LYS A 145 0.54 9.43 -5.17
N LEU A 146 0.02 8.63 -4.26
CA LEU A 146 0.10 7.16 -4.32
C LEU A 146 -0.83 6.66 -5.43
N ILE A 147 -0.29 5.85 -6.33
CA ILE A 147 -0.99 5.31 -7.49
C ILE A 147 -0.69 3.83 -7.68
N LEU A 148 -1.42 3.20 -8.60
CA LEU A 148 -1.03 1.92 -9.20
C LEU A 148 -0.33 2.17 -10.53
N LYS A 149 0.80 1.49 -10.75
CA LYS A 149 1.59 1.59 -11.97
C LYS A 149 1.90 0.20 -12.51
N LYS A 150 1.57 -0.02 -13.78
CA LYS A 150 1.92 -1.25 -14.50
C LYS A 150 3.38 -1.18 -14.93
N LEU A 151 4.18 -2.16 -14.53
CA LEU A 151 5.53 -2.40 -15.06
C LEU A 151 5.47 -3.44 -16.17
N SER A 152 6.29 -3.25 -17.20
CA SER A 152 6.26 -4.09 -18.40
C SER A 152 6.95 -5.43 -18.18
N ARG A 153 7.93 -5.46 -17.26
CA ARG A 153 8.69 -6.65 -16.87
C ARG A 153 8.84 -6.71 -15.36
N GLU A 154 8.88 -7.92 -14.81
CA GLU A 154 8.99 -8.11 -13.36
C GLU A 154 10.37 -7.67 -12.81
N ASP A 155 11.41 -7.75 -13.64
CA ASP A 155 12.78 -7.31 -13.37
C ASP A 155 13.02 -5.82 -13.63
N GLU A 156 12.01 -5.10 -14.14
CA GLU A 156 12.08 -3.65 -14.33
C GLU A 156 12.24 -2.95 -12.97
N VAL A 157 13.31 -2.15 -12.84
CA VAL A 157 13.59 -1.37 -11.64
C VAL A 157 13.03 0.02 -11.83
N ASP A 158 11.88 0.26 -11.22
CA ASP A 158 11.26 1.58 -11.15
C ASP A 158 11.34 2.11 -9.70
N GLU A 159 12.20 3.10 -9.48
CA GLU A 159 12.41 3.73 -8.17
C GLU A 159 11.13 4.38 -7.60
N THR A 160 10.12 4.67 -8.43
CA THR A 160 8.81 5.17 -7.94
C THR A 160 8.01 4.13 -7.17
N THR A 161 8.30 2.84 -7.37
CA THR A 161 7.67 1.72 -6.64
C THR A 161 8.39 1.37 -5.34
N LYS A 162 9.54 2.00 -5.08
CA LYS A 162 10.43 1.69 -3.96
C LYS A 162 9.95 2.37 -2.70
N MET A 163 9.71 1.57 -1.67
CA MET A 163 9.26 2.04 -0.36
C MET A 163 10.16 1.57 0.77
N PHE A 164 10.26 2.40 1.79
CA PHE A 164 10.99 2.15 3.03
C PHE A 164 10.05 2.25 4.25
N PRO A 165 10.29 1.48 5.32
CA PRO A 165 9.59 1.67 6.60
C PRO A 165 10.02 2.96 7.33
#